data_AF-A0A9D6M9S0-F1
#
_entry.id   AF-A0A9D6M9S0-F1
#
_cell.length_a   1.000
_cell.length_b   1.000
_cell.length_c   1.000
_cell.angle_alpha   90.00
_cell.angle_beta   90.00
_cell.angle_gamma   90.00
#
_symmetry.space_group_name_H-M   'P 1'
#
loop_
_entity.id
_entity.type
_entity.pdbx_description
1 polymer ?
#
loop_
_entity_poly.entity_id
_entity_poly.type
_entity_poly.pdbx_seq_one_letter_code
_entity_poly.pdbx_strand_id
1 'polypeptide(L)'
;MPILTTKLYLPPARPTLVPRPRLTTWLADGLARPLTLLSVLAGFGKTALVSEWRAGAGREYRLAWLSLDHDDNDPVRFLTYHIAALATLTTDLGESAMALLHSPRPRRRKPSSPLC
;
A
#
# COMPACT_ATOMS: atom_id res chain seq x y z
N MET A 1 12.22 -6.52 12.01
CA MET A 1 12.08 -5.06 12.20
C MET A 1 10.67 -4.78 12.71
N PRO A 2 10.48 -3.93 13.74
CA PRO A 2 9.14 -3.60 14.21
C PRO A 2 8.36 -2.80 13.15
N ILE A 3 7.07 -3.10 13.00
CA ILE A 3 6.18 -2.41 12.05
C ILE A 3 5.65 -1.14 12.69
N LEU A 4 5.84 0.01 12.02
CA LEU A 4 5.19 1.25 12.40
C LEU A 4 3.74 1.24 11.92
N THR A 5 2.81 0.99 12.85
CA THR A 5 1.38 0.87 12.55
C THR A 5 0.80 2.12 11.91
N THR A 6 1.32 3.31 12.24
CA THR A 6 0.86 4.59 11.65
C THR A 6 1.04 4.66 10.13
N LYS A 7 1.96 3.89 9.54
CA LYS A 7 2.08 3.78 8.08
C LYS A 7 0.93 3.01 7.44
N LEU A 8 0.21 2.20 8.21
CA LEU A 8 -0.82 1.28 7.72
C LEU A 8 -2.24 1.86 7.81
N TYR A 9 -2.40 3.03 8.41
CA TYR A 9 -3.72 3.66 8.61
C TYR A 9 -3.90 4.88 7.72
N LEU A 10 -4.98 4.84 6.92
CA LEU A 10 -5.46 6.02 6.21
C LEU A 10 -5.92 7.06 7.26
N PRO A 11 -5.46 8.32 7.18
CA PRO A 11 -5.96 9.38 8.05
C PRO A 11 -7.48 9.54 7.91
N PRO A 12 -8.24 9.67 9.03
CA PRO A 12 -9.69 9.82 8.97
C PRO A 12 -10.07 11.12 8.25
N ALA A 13 -11.22 11.08 7.56
CA ALA A 13 -11.81 12.28 6.98
C ALA A 13 -12.14 13.29 8.10
N ARG A 14 -11.76 14.55 7.91
CA ARG A 14 -12.06 15.62 8.88
C ARG A 14 -13.51 16.08 8.71
N PRO A 15 -14.25 16.40 9.79
CA PRO A 15 -15.63 16.88 9.69
C PRO A 15 -15.79 18.17 8.89
N THR A 16 -14.75 19.01 8.86
CA THR A 16 -14.72 20.31 8.17
C THR A 16 -14.27 20.21 6.71
N LEU A 17 -14.24 19.00 6.13
CA LEU A 17 -13.88 18.85 4.72
C LEU A 17 -14.95 19.44 3.82
N VAL A 18 -14.55 20.33 2.90
CA VAL A 18 -15.43 20.80 1.83
C VAL A 18 -15.68 19.64 0.86
N PRO A 19 -16.93 19.21 0.62
CA PRO A 19 -17.22 18.11 -0.29
C PRO A 19 -16.75 18.38 -1.72
N ARG A 20 -16.13 17.38 -2.37
CA ARG A 20 -15.61 17.43 -3.74
C ARG A 20 -16.13 16.24 -4.57
N PRO A 21 -17.46 16.14 -4.78
CA PRO A 21 -18.08 14.97 -5.43
C PRO A 21 -17.54 14.67 -6.84
N ARG A 22 -17.14 15.69 -7.59
CA ARG A 22 -16.50 15.50 -8.91
C ARG A 22 -15.18 14.73 -8.81
N LEU A 23 -14.34 15.02 -7.81
CA LEU A 23 -13.05 14.36 -7.65
C LEU A 23 -13.18 12.96 -7.08
N THR A 24 -14.13 12.74 -6.16
CA THR A 24 -14.39 11.40 -5.62
C THR A 24 -14.96 10.47 -6.68
N THR A 25 -15.76 11.00 -7.62
CA THR A 25 -16.22 10.26 -8.81
C THR A 25 -15.05 9.90 -9.73
N TRP A 26 -14.18 10.84 -10.08
CA TRP A 26 -12.99 10.55 -10.89
C TRP A 26 -12.05 9.53 -10.24
N LEU A 27 -11.91 9.56 -8.91
CA LEU A 27 -11.16 8.55 -8.18
C LEU A 27 -11.81 7.18 -8.32
N ALA A 28 -13.14 7.08 -8.17
CA ALA A 28 -13.87 5.83 -8.33
C ALA A 28 -13.73 5.26 -9.75
N ASP A 29 -13.86 6.09 -10.78
CA ASP A 29 -13.68 5.67 -12.18
C ASP A 29 -12.25 5.14 -12.43
N GLY A 30 -11.26 5.75 -11.79
CA GLY A 30 -9.86 5.30 -11.86
C GLY A 30 -9.65 3.90 -11.27
N LEU A 31 -10.48 3.43 -10.34
CA LEU A 31 -10.34 2.10 -9.74
C LEU A 31 -10.66 0.96 -10.71
N ALA A 32 -11.26 1.25 -11.86
CA ALA A 32 -11.42 0.28 -12.94
C ALA A 32 -10.08 -0.11 -13.61
N ARG A 33 -8.99 0.58 -13.28
CA ARG A 33 -7.65 0.34 -13.86
C ARG A 33 -6.74 -0.37 -12.85
N PRO A 34 -5.77 -1.18 -13.30
CA PRO A 34 -4.82 -1.85 -12.41
C PRO A 34 -3.97 -0.92 -11.55
N LEU A 35 -3.75 0.31 -12.01
CA LEU A 35 -3.01 1.34 -11.29
C LEU A 35 -3.57 2.72 -11.61
N THR A 36 -3.89 3.47 -10.55
CA THR A 36 -4.29 4.88 -10.64
C THR A 36 -3.32 5.74 -9.83
N LEU A 37 -2.71 6.71 -10.49
CA LEU A 37 -1.76 7.63 -9.88
C LEU A 37 -2.43 8.99 -9.64
N LEU A 38 -2.48 9.41 -8.38
CA LEU A 38 -2.95 10.74 -7.99
C LEU A 38 -1.74 11.68 -7.78
N SER A 39 -1.40 12.45 -8.80
CA SER A 39 -0.29 13.40 -8.77
C SER A 39 -0.79 14.84 -8.70
N VAL A 40 -0.47 15.54 -7.62
CA VAL A 40 -0.62 17.01 -7.48
C VAL A 40 0.51 17.55 -6.60
N LEU A 41 0.62 18.87 -6.44
CA LEU A 41 1.59 19.48 -5.51
C LEU A 41 1.31 19.06 -4.05
N ALA A 42 2.32 19.21 -3.19
CA ALA A 42 2.14 19.05 -1.75
C ALA A 42 1.11 20.06 -1.22
N GLY A 43 0.30 19.67 -0.22
CA GLY A 43 -0.72 20.55 0.38
C GLY A 43 -2.07 20.63 -0.35
N PHE A 44 -2.21 20.11 -1.58
CA PHE A 44 -3.47 20.17 -2.34
C PHE A 44 -4.57 19.18 -1.88
N GLY A 45 -4.32 18.43 -0.81
CA GLY A 45 -5.32 17.55 -0.20
C GLY A 45 -5.47 16.18 -0.87
N LYS A 46 -4.39 15.58 -1.41
CA LYS A 46 -4.42 14.20 -1.95
C LYS A 46 -4.99 13.20 -0.95
N THR A 47 -4.40 13.17 0.25
CA THR A 47 -4.84 12.30 1.33
C THR A 47 -6.27 12.63 1.76
N ALA A 48 -6.62 13.93 1.82
CA ALA A 48 -7.97 14.37 2.13
C ALA A 48 -9.01 13.87 1.11
N LEU A 49 -8.69 13.88 -0.19
CA LEU A 49 -9.55 13.34 -1.24
C LEU A 49 -9.77 11.83 -1.07
N VAL A 50 -8.72 11.07 -0.77
CA VAL A 50 -8.86 9.62 -0.53
C VAL A 50 -9.66 9.35 0.74
N SER A 51 -9.44 10.11 1.81
CA SER A 51 -10.24 10.01 3.04
C SER A 51 -11.72 10.34 2.79
N GLU A 52 -12.01 11.38 2.01
CA GLU A 52 -13.37 11.75 1.60
C GLU A 52 -14.04 10.63 0.80
N TRP A 53 -13.36 10.13 -0.24
CA TRP A 53 -13.84 9.03 -1.05
C TRP A 53 -14.09 7.79 -0.18
N ARG A 54 -13.17 7.44 0.72
CA ARG A 54 -13.31 6.32 1.66
C ARG A 54 -14.50 6.47 2.60
N ALA A 55 -14.85 7.69 2.99
CA ALA A 55 -16.02 7.98 3.83
C ALA A 55 -17.35 7.87 3.08
N GLY A 56 -17.35 8.00 1.75
CA GLY A 56 -18.52 7.87 0.88
C GLY A 56 -18.51 6.57 0.07
N ALA A 57 -18.44 6.70 -1.26
CA ALA A 57 -18.49 5.57 -2.21
C ALA A 57 -17.40 4.50 -1.98
N GLY A 58 -16.28 4.88 -1.38
CA GLY A 58 -15.20 3.96 -1.07
C GLY A 58 -15.48 3.00 0.08
N ARG A 59 -16.59 3.13 0.82
CA ARG A 59 -16.95 2.26 1.96
C ARG A 59 -17.13 0.79 1.57
N GLU A 60 -17.59 0.53 0.35
CA GLU A 60 -17.88 -0.83 -0.14
C GLU A 60 -16.62 -1.63 -0.47
N TYR A 61 -15.48 -0.95 -0.63
CA TYR A 61 -14.21 -1.57 -1.00
C TYR A 61 -13.48 -2.11 0.23
N ARG A 62 -12.71 -3.19 0.08
CA ARG A 62 -11.65 -3.52 1.05
C ARG A 62 -10.41 -2.71 0.68
N LEU A 63 -9.88 -1.94 1.64
CA LEU A 63 -8.74 -1.04 1.40
C LEU A 63 -7.65 -1.27 2.44
N ALA A 64 -6.46 -1.60 1.96
CA ALA A 64 -5.23 -1.53 2.72
C ALA A 64 -4.53 -0.20 2.41
N TRP A 65 -3.98 0.45 3.42
CA TRP A 65 -3.21 1.68 3.26
C TRP A 65 -1.74 1.43 3.57
N LEU A 66 -0.85 2.03 2.77
CA LEU A 66 0.58 2.04 3.04
C LEU A 66 1.16 3.41 2.71
N SER A 67 1.62 4.12 3.73
CA SER A 67 2.45 5.31 3.59
C SER A 67 3.90 4.91 3.35
N LEU A 68 4.49 5.41 2.27
CA LEU A 68 5.89 5.18 1.92
C LEU A 68 6.75 6.41 2.23
N ASP A 69 7.95 6.18 2.74
CA ASP A 69 9.01 7.17 2.88
C ASP A 69 10.33 6.70 2.25
N HIS A 70 11.40 7.49 2.41
CA HIS A 70 12.68 7.19 1.77
C HIS A 70 13.30 5.88 2.25
N ASP A 71 13.10 5.51 3.52
CA ASP A 71 13.68 4.28 4.08
C ASP A 71 13.05 3.02 3.47
N ASP A 72 11.83 3.14 2.93
CA ASP A 72 11.11 2.03 2.32
C ASP A 72 11.62 1.71 0.90
N ASN A 73 12.72 2.33 0.46
CA ASN A 73 13.43 1.95 -0.76
C ASN A 73 14.25 0.65 -0.61
N ASP A 74 14.36 0.10 0.61
CA ASP A 74 14.83 -1.28 0.81
C ASP A 74 13.72 -2.29 0.43
N PRO A 75 13.95 -3.22 -0.53
CA PRO A 75 12.92 -4.13 -0.99
C PRO A 75 12.34 -5.04 0.11
N VAL A 76 13.15 -5.43 1.09
CA VAL A 76 12.70 -6.29 2.19
C VAL A 76 11.77 -5.50 3.11
N ARG A 77 12.14 -4.27 3.46
CA ARG A 77 11.30 -3.35 4.23
C ARG A 77 10.01 -3.01 3.49
N PHE A 78 10.08 -2.67 2.19
CA PHE A 78 8.91 -2.42 1.36
C PHE A 78 7.94 -3.60 1.39
N LEU A 79 8.42 -4.82 1.09
CA LEU A 79 7.58 -6.02 1.08
C LEU A 79 7.03 -6.36 2.46
N THR A 80 7.82 -6.16 3.52
CA THR A 80 7.36 -6.33 4.91
C THR A 80 6.17 -5.43 5.21
N TYR A 81 6.26 -4.14 4.88
CA TYR A 81 5.17 -3.19 5.08
C TYR A 81 3.99 -3.44 4.14
N HIS A 82 4.25 -3.85 2.90
CA HIS A 82 3.21 -4.19 1.93
C HIS A 82 2.37 -5.37 2.39
N ILE A 83 3.02 -6.45 2.85
CA ILE A 83 2.30 -7.61 3.40
C ILE A 83 1.58 -7.22 4.70
N ALA A 84 2.22 -6.46 5.59
CA ALA A 84 1.57 -5.97 6.81
C ALA A 84 0.33 -5.12 6.52
N ALA A 85 0.35 -4.29 5.48
CA ALA A 85 -0.80 -3.51 5.05
C ALA A 85 -1.95 -4.43 4.58
N LEU A 86 -1.65 -5.46 3.79
CA LEU A 86 -2.67 -6.41 3.33
C LEU A 86 -3.24 -7.26 4.46
N ALA A 87 -2.42 -7.63 5.44
CA ALA A 87 -2.85 -8.36 6.64
C ALA A 87 -3.87 -7.58 7.50
N THR A 88 -3.99 -6.25 7.33
CA THR A 88 -5.05 -5.45 7.96
C THR A 88 -6.46 -5.78 7.44
N LEU A 89 -6.55 -6.39 6.25
CA LEU A 89 -7.82 -6.79 5.64
C LEU A 89 -8.27 -8.17 6.09
N THR A 90 -7.33 -9.10 6.27
CA THR A 90 -7.59 -10.48 6.71
C THR A 90 -6.31 -11.03 7.32
N THR A 91 -6.41 -11.63 8.51
CA THR A 91 -5.26 -11.95 9.37
C THR A 91 -4.27 -12.95 8.77
N ASP A 92 -4.71 -13.82 7.88
CA ASP A 92 -3.92 -14.86 7.21
C ASP A 92 -3.24 -14.37 5.92
N LEU A 93 -3.58 -13.17 5.45
CA LEU A 93 -3.14 -12.69 4.16
C LEU A 93 -1.63 -12.36 4.18
N GLY A 94 -0.87 -13.19 3.46
CA GLY A 94 0.56 -12.97 3.23
C GLY A 94 1.49 -13.63 4.25
N GLU A 95 1.00 -14.48 5.15
CA GLU A 95 1.84 -15.25 6.09
C GLU A 95 2.96 -16.03 5.38
N SER A 96 2.61 -16.79 4.33
CA SER A 96 3.60 -17.53 3.54
C SER A 96 4.60 -16.61 2.85
N ALA A 97 4.16 -15.44 2.36
CA ALA A 97 5.04 -14.46 1.74
C ALA A 97 6.01 -13.85 2.77
N MET A 98 5.54 -13.56 3.99
CA MET A 98 6.39 -13.10 5.10
C MET A 98 7.41 -14.14 5.51
N ALA A 99 7.01 -15.41 5.58
CA ALA A 99 7.93 -16.52 5.88
C ALA A 99 9.03 -16.63 4.81
N LEU A 100 8.65 -16.55 3.52
CA LEU A 100 9.60 -16.58 2.41
C LEU A 100 10.55 -15.38 2.43
N LEU A 101 10.06 -14.19 2.77
CA LEU A 101 10.85 -12.96 2.81
C LEU A 101 11.96 -13.02 3.87
N HIS A 102 11.69 -13.67 5.01
CA HIS A 102 12.64 -13.88 6.09
C HIS A 102 13.44 -15.19 5.97
N SER A 103 13.12 -16.04 4.99
CA SER A 103 13.85 -17.28 4.80
C SER A 103 15.30 -16.99 4.36
N PRO A 104 16.30 -17.72 4.88
CA PRO A 104 17.66 -17.64 4.38
C PRO A 104 17.65 -17.97 2.88
N ARG A 105 18.06 -17.03 2.03
CA ARG A 105 18.11 -17.27 0.58
C ARG A 105 18.95 -18.52 0.33
N PRO A 106 18.41 -19.55 -0.37
CA PRO A 106 19.24 -20.67 -0.80
C PRO A 106 20.36 -20.11 -1.68
N ARG A 107 21.61 -20.47 -1.38
CA ARG A 107 22.77 -20.08 -2.18
C ARG A 107 22.46 -20.44 -3.63
N ARG A 108 22.41 -19.43 -4.52
CA ARG A 108 22.32 -19.68 -5.96
C ARG A 108 23.43 -20.66 -6.32
N ARG A 109 23.06 -21.90 -6.66
CA ARG A 109 24.00 -22.88 -7.17
C ARG A 109 24.55 -22.29 -8.47
N LYS A 110 25.82 -21.86 -8.47
CA LYS A 110 26.48 -21.47 -9.72
C LYS A 110 26.36 -22.68 -10.66
N PRO A 111 26.03 -22.49 -11.95
CA PRO A 111 26.11 -23.58 -12.90
C PRO A 111 27.56 -24.08 -12.87
N SER A 112 27.74 -25.37 -12.60
CA SER A 112 29.03 -26.03 -12.74
C SER A 112 29.45 -25.87 -14.20
N SER A 113 30.50 -25.10 -14.45
CA SER A 113 31.13 -25.02 -15.75
C SER A 113 31.43 -26.45 -16.23
N PRO A 114 31.01 -26.85 -17.44
CA PRO A 114 31.51 -28.09 -18.00
C PRO A 114 33.01 -27.92 -18.23
N LEU A 115 33.81 -28.85 -17.69
CA LEU A 115 35.23 -28.96 -18.03
C LEU A 115 35.36 -29.16 -19.55
N CYS A 116 36.22 -28.35 -20.17
CA CYS A 116 36.83 -28.63 -21.46
C CYS A 116 38.13 -29.39 -21.19
#